data_AF-Q9UIR0-F1
#
_entry.id   AF-Q9UIR0-F1
#
_cell.length_a   1.000
_cell.length_b   1.000
_cell.length_c   1.000
_cell.angle_alpha   90.00
_cell.angle_beta   90.00
_cell.angle_gamma   90.00
#
_symmetry.space_group_name_H-M   'P 1'
#
loop_
_entity.id
_entity.type
_entity.pdbx_description
1 polymer ?
#
loop_
_entity_poly.entity_id
_entity_poly.type
_entity_poly.pdbx_seq_one_letter_code
_entity_poly.pdbx_strand_id
1 'polypeptide(L)'
;MVDFPGYNLSGAVASFLFILLTMKQSEDFRVIGPAHPILAGVGEDALLTCQLLPKRTTMHVEVRWYRSEPSTPVFVHRDGVEVTEMQMEEYRGWVEWIENGIAKGNVALKIHNIQPSDNGQYWCHFQDGNYCGETSLLLKVAGLGSAPSIHMEGPGESGVQLVCTARGWFPEPQVYWEDIRGEKLLAVSEHRIQDKDGLFYAEATLVVRNASAESVSCLVHNPVLTEEKGSVISLPEKLQTELASLKVNGPSQPILVRVGEDIQLTCYLSPKANAQSMEVRWDRSHRYPAVHVYMDGDHVAGEQMAEYRGRTVLVSDAIDEGRLTLQILSARPSDDGQYRCLFEKDDVYQEASLDLKVVSLGSSPLITVEGQEDGEMQPMCSSDGWFPQPHVPWRDMEGKTIPSSSQALTQGSHGLFHVQTLLRVTNISAVDVTCSISIPFLGEEKIATFSLSESRMTFLWKTLLVWGLLLAVAVGLPRKRS
;
A
#
# COMPACT_ATOMS: atom_id res chain seq x y z
N MET A 1 77.87 61.25 11.84
CA MET A 1 76.71 61.07 12.73
C MET A 1 75.55 61.75 12.01
N VAL A 2 74.63 61.09 11.30
CA VAL A 2 74.17 59.70 11.21
C VAL A 2 73.61 59.51 9.79
N ASP A 3 73.87 58.36 9.17
CA ASP A 3 73.23 57.88 7.94
C ASP A 3 71.71 57.74 8.09
N PHE A 4 70.93 58.07 7.06
CA PHE A 4 69.71 57.31 6.76
C PHE A 4 69.46 57.25 5.24
N PRO A 5 69.22 56.04 4.68
CA PRO A 5 68.97 55.84 3.26
C PRO A 5 67.50 56.17 2.95
N GLY A 6 67.28 57.16 2.08
CA GLY A 6 65.96 57.51 1.58
C GLY A 6 65.47 56.48 0.57
N TYR A 7 64.59 55.59 1.05
CA TYR A 7 63.88 54.59 0.28
C TYR A 7 63.20 55.16 -0.98
N ASN A 8 63.41 54.48 -2.11
CA ASN A 8 62.77 54.77 -3.40
C ASN A 8 61.25 54.59 -3.28
N LEU A 9 60.53 55.71 -3.10
CA LEU A 9 59.06 55.79 -3.09
C LEU A 9 58.42 55.20 -4.36
N SER A 10 59.18 55.10 -5.46
CA SER A 10 58.75 54.51 -6.72
C SER A 10 58.52 52.99 -6.66
N GLY A 11 59.29 52.26 -5.86
CA GLY A 11 59.19 50.80 -5.78
C GLY A 11 58.00 50.31 -4.94
N ALA A 12 57.66 51.03 -3.86
CA ALA A 12 56.51 50.70 -3.02
C ALA A 12 55.18 50.99 -3.73
N VAL A 13 55.09 52.08 -4.50
CA VAL A 13 53.90 52.40 -5.30
C VAL A 13 53.75 51.43 -6.48
N ALA A 14 54.86 51.04 -7.13
CA ALA A 14 54.84 50.01 -8.18
C ALA A 14 54.48 48.62 -7.63
N SER A 15 54.93 48.28 -6.42
CA SER A 15 54.59 47.02 -5.74
C SER A 15 53.13 47.00 -5.25
N PHE A 16 52.61 48.12 -4.72
CA PHE A 16 51.19 48.25 -4.39
C PHE A 16 50.30 48.21 -5.64
N LEU A 17 50.71 48.84 -6.75
CA LEU A 17 50.02 48.74 -8.04
C LEU A 17 50.07 47.30 -8.58
N PHE A 18 51.19 46.60 -8.47
CA PHE A 18 51.28 45.19 -8.84
C PHE A 18 50.38 44.31 -7.96
N ILE A 19 50.33 44.54 -6.64
CA ILE A 19 49.44 43.80 -5.73
C ILE A 19 47.98 44.09 -6.05
N LEU A 20 47.61 45.34 -6.37
CA LEU A 20 46.27 45.73 -6.84
C LEU A 20 45.93 45.14 -8.22
N LEU A 21 46.90 44.97 -9.11
CA LEU A 21 46.74 44.33 -10.43
C LEU A 21 46.75 42.79 -10.35
N THR A 22 47.35 42.19 -9.32
CA THR A 22 47.32 40.74 -9.06
C THR A 22 46.19 40.29 -8.15
N MET A 23 45.54 41.22 -7.44
CA MET A 23 44.16 41.04 -7.00
C MET A 23 43.26 41.13 -8.23
N LYS A 24 43.41 40.16 -9.15
CA LYS A 24 42.33 39.76 -10.05
C LYS A 24 41.22 39.38 -9.09
N GLN A 25 40.30 40.31 -8.84
CA GLN A 25 39.10 40.11 -8.06
C GLN A 25 38.47 38.86 -8.68
N SER A 26 38.68 37.71 -8.03
CA SER A 26 38.09 36.45 -8.46
C SER A 26 36.63 36.65 -8.14
N GLU A 27 35.89 37.09 -9.15
CA GLU A 27 34.61 37.77 -8.98
C GLU A 27 33.63 36.82 -8.29
N ASP A 28 33.32 37.17 -7.04
CA ASP A 28 32.27 36.57 -6.23
C ASP A 28 30.98 36.58 -7.07
N PHE A 29 30.46 35.40 -7.41
CA PHE A 29 29.23 35.25 -8.19
C PHE A 29 28.12 34.74 -7.29
N ARG A 30 26.88 35.05 -7.67
CA ARG A 30 25.69 34.48 -7.04
C ARG A 30 24.80 33.87 -8.09
N VAL A 31 24.01 32.90 -7.66
CA VAL A 31 23.00 32.25 -8.50
C VAL A 31 21.63 32.76 -8.06
N ILE A 32 20.80 33.12 -9.02
CA ILE A 32 19.42 33.54 -8.78
C ILE A 32 18.46 32.61 -9.48
N GLY A 33 17.41 32.22 -8.76
CA GLY A 33 16.30 31.44 -9.28
C GLY A 33 15.05 32.31 -9.48
N PRO A 34 13.96 31.72 -9.99
CA PRO A 34 12.67 32.39 -10.03
C PRO A 34 12.21 32.75 -8.61
N ALA A 35 11.59 33.92 -8.47
CA ALA A 35 11.04 34.38 -7.19
C ALA A 35 9.72 33.68 -6.80
N HIS A 36 9.00 33.14 -7.80
CA HIS A 36 7.73 32.44 -7.62
C HIS A 36 7.92 30.95 -7.94
N PRO A 37 7.12 30.07 -7.32
CA PRO A 37 7.12 28.65 -7.68
C PRO A 37 6.83 28.44 -9.16
N ILE A 38 7.51 27.47 -9.76
CA ILE A 38 7.22 27.00 -11.11
C ILE A 38 6.04 26.03 -10.99
N LEU A 39 5.00 26.25 -11.77
CA LEU A 39 3.82 25.39 -11.83
C LEU A 39 3.89 24.51 -13.07
N ALA A 40 3.64 23.21 -12.92
CA ALA A 40 3.56 22.27 -14.02
C ALA A 40 2.41 21.28 -13.83
N GLY A 41 1.72 20.94 -14.92
CA GLY A 41 0.72 19.88 -14.96
C GLY A 41 1.35 18.49 -14.84
N VAL A 42 0.66 17.54 -14.21
CA VAL A 42 1.03 16.11 -14.32
C VAL A 42 0.98 15.70 -15.80
N GLY A 43 2.06 15.07 -16.29
CA GLY A 43 2.23 14.67 -17.69
C GLY A 43 2.74 15.77 -18.62
N GLU A 44 2.85 17.02 -18.15
CA GLU A 44 3.47 18.10 -18.92
C GLU A 44 5.00 18.13 -18.71
N ASP A 45 5.68 19.04 -19.41
CA ASP A 45 7.11 19.30 -19.19
C ASP A 45 7.27 20.52 -18.26
N ALA A 46 8.21 20.46 -17.30
CA ALA A 46 8.59 21.61 -16.47
C ALA A 46 9.96 22.16 -16.90
N LEU A 47 10.11 23.49 -16.93
CA LEU A 47 11.37 24.15 -17.23
C LEU A 47 11.92 24.86 -15.99
N LEU A 48 12.92 24.28 -15.34
CA LEU A 48 13.60 24.85 -14.19
C LEU A 48 14.73 25.78 -14.66
N THR A 49 14.73 27.03 -14.23
CA THR A 49 15.71 28.03 -14.69
C THR A 49 16.48 28.66 -13.54
N CYS A 50 17.78 28.87 -13.71
CA CYS A 50 18.60 29.71 -12.83
C CYS A 50 19.58 30.54 -13.66
N GLN A 51 20.01 31.67 -13.10
CA GLN A 51 20.92 32.60 -13.75
C GLN A 51 22.08 32.96 -12.83
N LEU A 52 23.27 32.97 -13.40
CA LEU A 52 24.49 33.42 -12.74
C LEU A 52 24.66 34.95 -12.87
N LEU A 53 25.01 35.60 -11.77
CA LEU A 53 25.27 37.04 -11.69
C LEU A 53 26.66 37.30 -11.07
N PRO A 54 27.50 38.18 -11.65
CA PRO A 54 27.27 38.94 -12.90
C PRO A 54 27.18 38.02 -14.13
N LYS A 55 26.46 38.46 -15.18
CA LYS A 55 26.24 37.63 -16.38
C LYS A 55 27.57 37.34 -17.08
N ARG A 56 27.95 36.07 -17.12
CA ARG A 56 29.16 35.56 -17.77
C ARG A 56 28.92 34.16 -18.32
N THR A 57 29.79 33.69 -19.19
CA THR A 57 29.67 32.36 -19.78
C THR A 57 29.78 31.26 -18.72
N THR A 58 28.98 30.21 -18.86
CA THR A 58 29.00 29.02 -17.99
C THR A 58 29.59 27.79 -18.67
N MET A 59 30.31 27.97 -19.79
CA MET A 59 30.84 26.88 -20.62
C MET A 59 31.86 25.98 -19.88
N HIS A 60 32.61 26.53 -18.93
CA HIS A 60 33.59 25.81 -18.10
C HIS A 60 33.16 25.74 -16.63
N VAL A 61 31.87 25.98 -16.36
CA VAL A 61 31.32 25.96 -15.01
C VAL A 61 30.51 24.68 -14.86
N GLU A 62 30.74 23.95 -13.78
CA GLU A 62 29.89 22.81 -13.46
C GLU A 62 28.55 23.33 -12.93
N VAL A 63 27.45 22.87 -13.51
CA VAL A 63 26.09 23.14 -13.05
C VAL A 63 25.45 21.85 -12.60
N ARG A 64 24.93 21.85 -11.37
CA ARG A 64 24.29 20.70 -10.75
C ARG A 64 22.88 21.06 -10.32
N TRP A 65 21.93 20.20 -10.70
CA TRP A 65 20.56 20.23 -10.22
C TRP A 65 20.32 19.05 -9.28
N TYR A 66 19.81 19.30 -8.07
CA TYR A 66 19.50 18.25 -7.10
C TYR A 66 18.28 18.59 -6.25
N ARG A 67 17.71 17.60 -5.56
CA ARG A 67 16.55 17.77 -4.67
C ARG A 67 16.96 17.76 -3.20
N SER A 68 17.29 16.58 -2.69
CA SER A 68 17.63 16.38 -1.27
C SER A 68 19.14 16.32 -1.04
N GLU A 69 19.88 15.59 -1.88
CA GLU A 69 21.29 15.32 -1.65
C GLU A 69 22.14 15.70 -2.89
N PRO A 70 23.16 16.56 -2.75
CA PRO A 70 24.02 16.97 -3.87
C PRO A 70 24.85 15.84 -4.49
N SER A 71 25.08 14.72 -3.78
CA SER A 71 25.80 13.55 -4.30
C SER A 71 24.97 12.67 -5.22
N THR A 72 23.65 12.80 -5.16
CA THR A 72 22.69 12.12 -6.05
C THR A 72 21.86 13.17 -6.81
N PRO A 73 22.48 13.88 -7.77
CA PRO A 73 21.81 14.93 -8.52
C PRO A 73 20.77 14.41 -9.53
N VAL A 74 19.77 15.24 -9.78
CA VAL A 74 18.82 15.09 -10.91
C VAL A 74 19.55 15.24 -12.24
N PHE A 75 20.52 16.17 -12.30
CA PHE A 75 21.30 16.44 -13.51
C PHE A 75 22.63 17.12 -13.19
N VAL A 76 23.67 16.83 -13.98
CA VAL A 76 24.98 17.51 -13.92
C VAL A 76 25.48 17.83 -15.32
N HIS A 77 25.86 19.08 -15.53
CA HIS A 77 26.60 19.54 -16.70
C HIS A 77 27.99 20.00 -16.26
N ARG A 78 29.05 19.51 -16.90
CA ARG A 78 30.43 19.89 -16.62
C ARG A 78 31.20 19.99 -17.93
N ASP A 79 31.90 21.09 -18.14
CA ASP A 79 32.77 21.31 -19.32
C ASP A 79 32.08 21.06 -20.68
N GLY A 80 30.82 21.47 -20.81
CA GLY A 80 30.07 21.32 -22.05
C GLY A 80 29.45 19.93 -22.26
N VAL A 81 29.55 19.01 -21.30
CA VAL A 81 28.98 17.66 -21.40
C VAL A 81 28.11 17.29 -20.20
N GLU A 82 27.11 16.44 -20.43
CA GLU A 82 26.30 15.82 -19.38
C GLU A 82 27.09 14.72 -18.66
N VAL A 83 26.98 14.67 -17.33
CA VAL A 83 27.61 13.65 -16.49
C VAL A 83 26.55 12.70 -15.92
N THR A 84 26.41 11.52 -16.52
CA THR A 84 25.34 10.55 -16.20
C THR A 84 25.69 9.55 -15.10
N GLU A 85 26.96 9.43 -14.71
CA GLU A 85 27.43 8.44 -13.71
C GLU A 85 26.85 8.68 -12.31
N MET A 86 26.62 9.95 -11.95
CA MET A 86 26.11 10.36 -10.63
C MET A 86 24.60 10.60 -10.63
N GLN A 87 23.94 10.50 -11.78
CA GLN A 87 22.55 10.89 -11.93
C GLN A 87 21.61 9.92 -11.19
N MET A 88 20.62 10.48 -10.48
CA MET A 88 19.51 9.71 -9.90
C MET A 88 18.83 8.88 -10.98
N GLU A 89 18.59 7.60 -10.67
CA GLU A 89 18.08 6.63 -11.64
C GLU A 89 16.67 6.98 -12.12
N GLU A 90 15.86 7.59 -11.26
CA GLU A 90 14.49 8.03 -11.55
C GLU A 90 14.41 9.12 -12.63
N TYR A 91 15.47 9.92 -12.80
CA TYR A 91 15.50 11.04 -13.76
C TYR A 91 16.29 10.73 -15.04
N ARG A 92 16.93 9.56 -15.13
CA ARG A 92 17.75 9.18 -16.29
C ARG A 92 16.89 9.09 -17.55
N GLY A 93 17.20 9.91 -18.55
CA GLY A 93 16.45 9.98 -19.81
C GLY A 93 15.15 10.78 -19.75
N TRP A 94 14.79 11.33 -18.59
CA TRP A 94 13.60 12.17 -18.39
C TRP A 94 13.93 13.67 -18.35
N VAL A 95 15.20 14.03 -18.42
CA VAL A 95 15.66 15.42 -18.33
C VAL A 95 16.44 15.83 -19.56
N GLU A 96 16.27 17.08 -19.96
CA GLU A 96 16.92 17.70 -21.12
C GLU A 96 17.59 19.01 -20.68
N TRP A 97 18.87 19.16 -21.02
CA TRP A 97 19.60 20.40 -20.81
C TRP A 97 19.34 21.39 -21.94
N ILE A 98 18.85 22.58 -21.60
CA ILE A 98 18.50 23.60 -22.58
C ILE A 98 19.61 24.64 -22.68
N GLU A 99 20.33 24.64 -23.80
CA GLU A 99 21.46 25.54 -24.08
C GLU A 99 21.03 26.95 -24.52
N ASN A 100 20.00 27.53 -23.92
CA ASN A 100 19.55 28.89 -24.24
C ASN A 100 20.15 29.92 -23.26
N GLY A 101 21.24 30.57 -23.69
CA GLY A 101 21.81 31.72 -22.98
C GLY A 101 22.99 31.41 -22.06
N ILE A 102 23.69 30.29 -22.28
CA ILE A 102 24.94 29.91 -21.58
C ILE A 102 25.96 31.07 -21.58
N ALA A 103 26.10 31.79 -22.69
CA ALA A 103 27.00 32.95 -22.80
C ALA A 103 26.68 34.09 -21.82
N LYS A 104 25.45 34.14 -21.28
CA LYS A 104 24.97 35.12 -20.30
C LYS A 104 24.77 34.52 -18.92
N GLY A 105 25.15 33.26 -18.71
CA GLY A 105 25.00 32.54 -17.45
C GLY A 105 23.57 32.07 -17.17
N ASN A 106 22.73 31.98 -18.20
CA ASN A 106 21.41 31.38 -18.08
C ASN A 106 21.50 29.89 -18.34
N VAL A 107 20.93 29.10 -17.44
CA VAL A 107 20.81 27.66 -17.61
C VAL A 107 19.39 27.23 -17.28
N ALA A 108 18.93 26.22 -18.02
CA ALA A 108 17.62 25.66 -17.81
C ALA A 108 17.67 24.13 -17.93
N LEU A 109 17.00 23.47 -17.00
CA LEU A 109 16.77 22.04 -17.01
C LEU A 109 15.30 21.80 -17.31
N LYS A 110 15.02 21.09 -18.39
CA LYS A 110 13.69 20.64 -18.72
C LYS A 110 13.48 19.24 -18.16
N ILE A 111 12.43 19.03 -17.39
CA ILE A 111 12.01 17.72 -16.89
C ILE A 111 10.76 17.33 -17.68
N HIS A 112 10.80 16.18 -18.34
CA HIS A 112 9.71 15.69 -19.17
C HIS A 112 8.70 14.88 -18.36
N ASN A 113 7.43 14.92 -18.78
CA ASN A 113 6.37 14.06 -18.28
C ASN A 113 6.29 14.05 -16.74
N ILE A 114 6.08 15.23 -16.16
CA ILE A 114 6.07 15.48 -14.71
C ILE A 114 5.15 14.54 -13.97
N GLN A 115 5.66 13.96 -12.89
CA GLN A 115 4.92 13.08 -11.99
C GLN A 115 4.62 13.78 -10.65
N PRO A 116 3.59 13.33 -9.90
CA PRO A 116 3.33 13.81 -8.55
C PRO A 116 4.55 13.81 -7.61
N SER A 117 5.44 12.83 -7.76
CA SER A 117 6.68 12.69 -6.97
C SER A 117 7.73 13.76 -7.27
N ASP A 118 7.64 14.47 -8.40
CA ASP A 118 8.53 15.57 -8.78
C ASP A 118 8.25 16.85 -8.00
N ASN A 119 7.08 16.95 -7.35
CA ASN A 119 6.71 18.08 -6.54
C ASN A 119 7.73 18.32 -5.41
N GLY A 120 8.16 19.57 -5.26
CA GLY A 120 9.03 19.98 -4.16
C GLY A 120 10.16 20.90 -4.57
N GLN A 121 11.14 20.99 -3.67
CA GLN A 121 12.25 21.92 -3.80
C GLN A 121 13.37 21.31 -4.65
N TYR A 122 13.92 22.14 -5.53
CA TYR A 122 15.11 21.85 -6.33
C TYR A 122 16.17 22.91 -6.06
N TRP A 123 17.42 22.50 -6.17
CA TRP A 123 18.58 23.34 -6.01
C TRP A 123 19.34 23.40 -7.32
N CYS A 124 19.74 24.62 -7.70
CA CYS A 124 20.63 24.87 -8.81
C CYS A 124 21.95 25.40 -8.26
N HIS A 125 22.99 24.59 -8.39
CA HIS A 125 24.32 24.84 -7.86
C HIS A 125 25.32 25.01 -9.01
N PHE A 126 26.13 26.07 -8.92
CA PHE A 126 27.22 26.36 -9.85
C PHE A 126 28.54 26.23 -9.12
N GLN A 127 29.50 25.51 -9.72
CA GLN A 127 30.85 25.33 -9.23
C GLN A 127 31.87 25.80 -10.28
N ASP A 128 32.67 26.79 -9.92
CA ASP A 128 33.76 27.32 -10.75
C ASP A 128 35.06 27.35 -9.93
N GLY A 129 35.90 26.32 -10.11
CA GLY A 129 37.09 26.11 -9.30
C GLY A 129 36.75 25.91 -7.82
N ASN A 130 37.18 26.83 -6.96
CA ASN A 130 36.91 26.82 -5.51
C ASN A 130 35.68 27.63 -5.10
N TYR A 131 35.02 28.30 -6.05
CA TYR A 131 33.87 29.14 -5.78
C TYR A 131 32.59 28.40 -6.12
N CYS A 132 31.64 28.43 -5.18
CA CYS A 132 30.31 27.89 -5.36
C CYS A 132 29.25 28.96 -5.13
N GLY A 133 28.14 28.82 -5.83
CA GLY A 133 26.95 29.60 -5.59
C GLY A 133 25.74 28.76 -5.93
N GLU A 134 24.65 28.93 -5.19
CA GLU A 134 23.44 28.17 -5.44
C GLU A 134 22.19 28.98 -5.14
N THR A 135 21.08 28.48 -5.67
CA THR A 135 19.75 29.00 -5.40
C THR A 135 18.78 27.83 -5.35
N SER A 136 17.74 27.96 -4.56
CA SER A 136 16.65 26.98 -4.55
C SER A 136 15.43 27.54 -5.27
N LEU A 137 14.69 26.66 -5.93
CA LEU A 137 13.40 26.95 -6.51
C LEU A 137 12.39 25.87 -6.15
N LEU A 138 11.11 26.22 -6.17
CA LEU A 138 10.03 25.31 -5.83
C LEU A 138 9.26 24.94 -7.09
N LEU A 139 9.21 23.64 -7.41
CA LEU A 139 8.31 23.09 -8.42
C LEU A 139 7.02 22.66 -7.70
N LYS A 140 5.90 23.29 -8.06
CA LYS A 140 4.57 22.86 -7.67
C LYS A 140 3.95 22.06 -8.81
N VAL A 141 3.61 20.82 -8.53
CA VAL A 141 2.91 19.96 -9.49
C VAL A 141 1.42 19.98 -9.19
N ALA A 142 0.60 20.03 -10.23
CA ALA A 142 -0.85 19.90 -10.11
C ALA A 142 -1.42 19.01 -11.23
N GLY A 143 -2.39 18.18 -10.88
CA GLY A 143 -3.16 17.37 -11.82
C GLY A 143 -4.62 17.76 -11.72
N LEU A 144 -5.22 18.18 -12.83
CA LEU A 144 -6.65 18.42 -12.93
C LEU A 144 -7.32 17.12 -13.37
N GLY A 145 -7.91 16.40 -12.42
CA GLY A 145 -8.47 15.07 -12.65
C GLY A 145 -9.75 15.08 -13.49
N SER A 146 -10.43 13.93 -13.53
CA SER A 146 -11.73 13.80 -14.20
C SER A 146 -12.78 14.71 -13.56
N ALA A 147 -13.80 15.09 -14.34
CA ALA A 147 -15.01 15.63 -13.74
C ALA A 147 -15.60 14.59 -12.75
N PRO A 148 -16.21 15.04 -11.65
CA PRO A 148 -16.83 14.12 -10.71
C PRO A 148 -18.01 13.38 -11.36
N SER A 149 -18.19 12.13 -10.99
CA SER A 149 -19.37 11.33 -11.32
C SER A 149 -20.23 11.18 -10.08
N ILE A 150 -21.53 11.46 -10.18
CA ILE A 150 -22.47 11.31 -9.06
C ILE A 150 -23.32 10.08 -9.32
N HIS A 151 -23.31 9.18 -8.36
CA HIS A 151 -24.05 7.93 -8.40
C HIS A 151 -25.08 7.87 -7.28
N MET A 152 -26.28 7.40 -7.60
CA MET A 152 -27.32 7.13 -6.61
C MET A 152 -27.22 5.69 -6.14
N GLU A 153 -26.96 5.44 -4.86
CA GLU A 153 -27.18 4.13 -4.25
C GLU A 153 -28.65 4.02 -3.82
N GLY A 154 -29.24 2.84 -4.03
CA GLY A 154 -30.66 2.58 -3.84
C GLY A 154 -31.27 3.13 -2.54
N PRO A 155 -32.60 3.36 -2.51
CA PRO A 155 -33.27 3.99 -1.37
C PRO A 155 -33.12 3.12 -0.12
N GLY A 156 -32.28 3.57 0.81
CA GLY A 156 -32.20 3.00 2.16
C GLY A 156 -33.41 3.43 3.00
N GLU A 157 -33.64 2.74 4.11
CA GLU A 157 -34.72 3.12 5.07
C GLU A 157 -34.58 4.57 5.58
N SER A 158 -33.38 5.16 5.47
CA SER A 158 -33.01 6.48 6.00
C SER A 158 -32.92 7.61 4.97
N GLY A 159 -33.15 7.33 3.68
CA GLY A 159 -33.04 8.29 2.58
C GLY A 159 -32.33 7.73 1.35
N VAL A 160 -32.11 8.58 0.36
CA VAL A 160 -31.35 8.26 -0.85
C VAL A 160 -29.88 8.60 -0.61
N GLN A 161 -29.00 7.64 -0.84
CA GLN A 161 -27.55 7.83 -0.70
C GLN A 161 -26.97 8.22 -2.06
N LEU A 162 -26.18 9.29 -2.09
CA LEU A 162 -25.47 9.77 -3.26
C LEU A 162 -23.98 9.63 -3.00
N VAL A 163 -23.25 9.10 -3.97
CA VAL A 163 -21.80 8.94 -3.92
C VAL A 163 -21.20 9.70 -5.08
N CYS A 164 -20.39 10.69 -4.77
CA CYS A 164 -19.60 11.43 -5.74
C CYS A 164 -18.20 10.83 -5.79
N THR A 165 -17.73 10.52 -7.00
CA THR A 165 -16.40 9.95 -7.23
C THR A 165 -15.62 10.80 -8.23
N ALA A 166 -14.32 10.97 -8.02
CA ALA A 166 -13.44 11.67 -8.95
C ALA A 166 -12.03 11.08 -8.91
N ARG A 167 -11.32 11.06 -10.04
CA ARG A 167 -10.01 10.41 -10.17
C ARG A 167 -8.97 11.30 -10.84
N GLY A 168 -7.69 11.02 -10.59
CA GLY A 168 -6.58 11.67 -11.29
C GLY A 168 -6.25 13.08 -10.79
N TRP A 169 -6.57 13.41 -9.54
CA TRP A 169 -6.32 14.74 -8.99
C TRP A 169 -4.97 14.80 -8.27
N PHE A 170 -4.26 15.93 -8.38
CA PHE A 170 -3.07 16.20 -7.57
C PHE A 170 -2.89 17.71 -7.33
N PRO A 171 -2.49 18.17 -6.13
CA PRO A 171 -2.38 17.40 -4.88
C PRO A 171 -3.77 16.93 -4.39
N GLU A 172 -3.88 16.47 -3.15
CA GLU A 172 -5.14 16.03 -2.55
C GLU A 172 -6.26 17.07 -2.83
N PRO A 173 -7.35 16.68 -3.52
CA PRO A 173 -8.40 17.60 -3.90
C PRO A 173 -9.35 17.88 -2.73
N GLN A 174 -10.08 18.99 -2.82
CA GLN A 174 -11.18 19.31 -1.91
C GLN A 174 -12.50 18.91 -2.59
N VAL A 175 -13.34 18.12 -1.91
CA VAL A 175 -14.65 17.71 -2.41
C VAL A 175 -15.73 18.31 -1.53
N TYR A 176 -16.78 18.86 -2.13
CA TYR A 176 -17.95 19.36 -1.40
C TYR A 176 -19.22 19.19 -2.22
N TRP A 177 -20.34 19.14 -1.50
CA TRP A 177 -21.67 19.06 -2.06
C TRP A 177 -22.37 20.41 -1.93
N GLU A 178 -23.18 20.77 -2.92
CA GLU A 178 -23.99 21.97 -2.91
C GLU A 178 -25.44 21.65 -3.30
N ASP A 179 -26.39 22.33 -2.66
CA ASP A 179 -27.78 22.31 -3.08
C ASP A 179 -28.03 23.23 -4.29
N ILE A 180 -29.28 23.27 -4.77
CA ILE A 180 -29.68 24.13 -5.90
C ILE A 180 -29.46 25.63 -5.66
N ARG A 181 -29.27 26.07 -4.41
CA ARG A 181 -29.04 27.47 -4.03
C ARG A 181 -27.54 27.78 -3.89
N GLY A 182 -26.67 26.78 -4.03
CA GLY A 182 -25.23 26.90 -3.80
C GLY A 182 -24.84 26.82 -2.31
N GLU A 183 -25.74 26.37 -1.44
CA GLU A 183 -25.42 26.18 -0.03
C GLU A 183 -24.68 24.85 0.17
N LYS A 184 -23.60 24.88 0.95
CA LYS A 184 -22.76 23.70 1.19
C LYS A 184 -23.50 22.68 2.05
N LEU A 185 -23.57 21.44 1.56
CA LEU A 185 -24.14 20.30 2.24
C LEU A 185 -23.03 19.48 2.93
N LEU A 186 -23.37 18.88 4.07
CA LEU A 186 -22.44 18.05 4.82
C LEU A 186 -22.44 16.62 4.26
N ALA A 187 -21.26 16.17 3.84
CA ALA A 187 -21.03 14.77 3.52
C ALA A 187 -21.12 13.90 4.79
N VAL A 188 -21.66 12.69 4.65
CA VAL A 188 -21.69 11.67 5.69
C VAL A 188 -20.33 11.01 5.84
N SER A 189 -19.63 10.83 4.72
CA SER A 189 -18.27 10.28 4.68
C SER A 189 -17.49 10.87 3.51
N GLU A 190 -16.17 11.01 3.70
CA GLU A 190 -15.24 11.42 2.67
C GLU A 190 -13.97 10.57 2.75
N HIS A 191 -13.52 10.09 1.60
CA HIS A 191 -12.32 9.29 1.47
C HIS A 191 -11.47 9.86 0.33
N ARG A 192 -10.17 10.01 0.58
CA ARG A 192 -9.18 10.33 -0.45
C ARG A 192 -8.14 9.21 -0.44
N ILE A 193 -8.01 8.53 -1.56
CA ILE A 193 -7.13 7.38 -1.74
C ILE A 193 -6.11 7.75 -2.79
N GLN A 194 -4.82 7.64 -2.44
CA GLN A 194 -3.73 7.87 -3.37
C GLN A 194 -3.37 6.57 -4.08
N ASP A 195 -3.29 6.59 -5.40
CA ASP A 195 -2.83 5.44 -6.18
C ASP A 195 -1.30 5.34 -6.21
N LYS A 196 -0.80 4.29 -6.86
CA LYS A 196 0.64 4.01 -7.01
C LYS A 196 1.41 5.08 -7.77
N ASP A 197 0.73 5.87 -8.61
CA ASP A 197 1.32 6.92 -9.44
C ASP A 197 1.27 8.27 -8.69
N GLY A 198 0.69 8.29 -7.48
CA GLY A 198 0.61 9.44 -6.60
C GLY A 198 -0.64 10.30 -6.83
N LEU A 199 -1.55 9.90 -7.71
CA LEU A 199 -2.78 10.62 -8.01
C LEU A 199 -3.90 10.23 -7.03
N PHE A 200 -4.79 11.18 -6.74
CA PHE A 200 -5.88 10.98 -5.81
C PHE A 200 -7.18 10.57 -6.52
N TYR A 201 -7.77 9.51 -5.99
CA TYR A 201 -9.18 9.21 -6.08
C TYR A 201 -9.90 9.80 -4.87
N ALA A 202 -10.99 10.51 -5.10
CA ALA A 202 -11.81 11.08 -4.05
C ALA A 202 -13.23 10.52 -4.13
N GLU A 203 -13.78 10.18 -2.97
CA GLU A 203 -15.14 9.66 -2.81
C GLU A 203 -15.81 10.42 -1.67
N ALA A 204 -16.98 10.98 -1.92
CA ALA A 204 -17.77 11.68 -0.92
C ALA A 204 -19.21 11.20 -0.96
N THR A 205 -19.80 10.92 0.20
CA THR A 205 -21.15 10.38 0.32
C THR A 205 -22.07 11.40 0.96
N LEU A 206 -23.25 11.61 0.38
CA LEU A 206 -24.32 12.46 0.90
C LEU A 206 -25.60 11.63 1.06
N VAL A 207 -26.38 11.86 2.12
CA VAL A 207 -27.69 11.22 2.29
C VAL A 207 -28.78 12.29 2.22
N VAL A 208 -29.66 12.14 1.24
CA VAL A 208 -30.78 13.06 0.98
C VAL A 208 -32.08 12.42 1.43
N ARG A 209 -32.78 13.06 2.38
CA ARG A 209 -34.06 12.56 2.92
C ARG A 209 -35.28 12.99 2.12
N ASN A 210 -35.22 14.15 1.45
CA ASN A 210 -36.35 14.71 0.71
C ASN A 210 -36.05 14.77 -0.79
N ALA A 211 -36.03 13.60 -1.43
CA ALA A 211 -35.59 13.46 -2.82
C ALA A 211 -36.53 14.06 -3.88
N SER A 212 -37.75 14.46 -3.49
CA SER A 212 -38.86 14.70 -4.43
C SER A 212 -38.71 15.96 -5.31
N ALA A 213 -37.74 16.85 -5.04
CA ALA A 213 -37.53 18.07 -5.84
C ALA A 213 -36.08 18.61 -5.81
N GLU A 214 -35.11 17.80 -5.39
CA GLU A 214 -33.76 18.29 -5.11
C GLU A 214 -32.80 17.91 -6.26
N SER A 215 -32.13 18.91 -6.83
CA SER A 215 -30.92 18.69 -7.61
C SER A 215 -29.72 19.02 -6.73
N VAL A 216 -28.68 18.21 -6.82
CA VAL A 216 -27.50 18.36 -5.96
C VAL A 216 -26.27 18.36 -6.85
N SER A 217 -25.33 19.25 -6.54
CA SER A 217 -24.06 19.36 -7.22
C SER A 217 -22.94 18.79 -6.36
N CYS A 218 -22.04 18.03 -6.96
CA CYS A 218 -20.75 17.69 -6.34
C CYS A 218 -19.66 18.46 -7.06
N LEU A 219 -18.79 19.13 -6.30
CA LEU A 219 -17.66 19.90 -6.83
C LEU A 219 -16.34 19.37 -6.27
N VAL A 220 -15.34 19.33 -7.13
CA VAL A 220 -13.98 18.92 -6.80
C VAL A 220 -13.04 20.06 -7.18
N HIS A 221 -12.33 20.59 -6.19
CA HIS A 221 -11.48 21.77 -6.32
C HIS A 221 -10.00 21.40 -6.15
N ASN A 222 -9.17 21.90 -7.07
CA ASN A 222 -7.71 21.81 -7.01
C ASN A 222 -7.15 23.06 -6.32
N PRO A 223 -6.55 22.94 -5.12
CA PRO A 223 -6.09 24.09 -4.34
C PRO A 223 -4.86 24.80 -4.92
N VAL A 224 -4.13 24.18 -5.87
CA VAL A 224 -2.94 24.76 -6.50
C VAL A 224 -3.31 25.50 -7.78
N LEU A 225 -4.18 24.91 -8.61
CA LEU A 225 -4.67 25.53 -9.84
C LEU A 225 -5.79 26.55 -9.57
N THR A 226 -6.43 26.49 -8.39
CA THR A 226 -7.65 27.25 -8.07
C THR A 226 -8.76 27.02 -9.10
N GLU A 227 -8.80 25.80 -9.64
CA GLU A 227 -9.78 25.33 -10.62
C GLU A 227 -10.67 24.26 -9.97
N GLU A 228 -11.94 24.22 -10.36
CA GLU A 228 -12.91 23.23 -9.90
C GLU A 228 -13.60 22.54 -11.08
N LYS A 229 -14.04 21.30 -10.87
CA LYS A 229 -14.94 20.58 -11.76
C LYS A 229 -16.15 20.12 -10.97
N GLY A 230 -17.34 20.34 -11.52
CA GLY A 230 -18.60 19.97 -10.91
C GLY A 230 -19.39 18.98 -11.75
N SER A 231 -20.32 18.29 -11.10
CA SER A 231 -21.37 17.49 -11.72
C SER A 231 -22.66 17.69 -10.94
N VAL A 232 -23.79 17.48 -11.61
CA VAL A 232 -25.13 17.74 -11.06
C VAL A 232 -26.00 16.52 -11.29
N ILE A 233 -26.76 16.11 -10.26
CA ILE A 233 -27.74 15.03 -10.37
C ILE A 233 -29.15 15.53 -10.06
N SER A 234 -30.13 15.08 -10.85
CA SER A 234 -31.56 15.31 -10.62
C SER A 234 -32.19 14.05 -10.04
N LEU A 235 -32.48 14.06 -8.74
CA LEU A 235 -33.02 12.87 -8.04
C LEU A 235 -34.35 12.36 -8.59
N PRO A 236 -35.34 13.22 -8.93
CA PRO A 236 -36.63 12.75 -9.43
C PRO A 236 -36.52 11.98 -10.75
N GLU A 237 -35.58 12.38 -11.61
CA GLU A 237 -35.33 11.72 -12.90
C GLU A 237 -34.71 10.33 -12.68
N LYS A 238 -33.69 10.26 -11.82
CA LYS A 238 -32.96 9.02 -11.51
C LYS A 238 -33.80 7.99 -10.75
N LEU A 239 -34.74 8.43 -9.92
CA LEU A 239 -35.68 7.52 -9.24
C LEU A 239 -36.68 6.84 -10.18
N GLN A 240 -36.83 7.34 -11.41
CA GLN A 240 -37.71 6.75 -12.43
C GLN A 240 -36.99 5.74 -13.34
N THR A 241 -35.67 5.60 -13.21
CA THR A 241 -34.85 4.68 -14.00
C THR A 241 -35.26 3.23 -13.74
N GLU A 242 -35.21 2.36 -14.76
CA GLU A 242 -35.51 0.93 -14.63
C GLU A 242 -34.73 0.24 -13.50
N LEU A 243 -33.43 0.53 -13.36
CA LEU A 243 -32.61 -0.09 -12.33
C LEU A 243 -33.02 0.33 -10.91
N ALA A 244 -33.59 1.52 -10.72
CA ALA A 244 -34.15 1.92 -9.43
C ALA A 244 -35.35 1.03 -9.00
N SER A 245 -35.98 0.33 -9.96
CA SER A 245 -37.03 -0.64 -9.71
C SER A 245 -36.54 -2.09 -9.55
N LEU A 246 -35.26 -2.35 -9.85
CA LEU A 246 -34.62 -3.65 -9.69
C LEU A 246 -33.90 -3.73 -8.34
N LYS A 247 -33.75 -4.95 -7.83
CA LYS A 247 -32.94 -5.24 -6.66
C LYS A 247 -31.79 -6.16 -7.02
N VAL A 248 -30.57 -5.83 -6.59
CA VAL A 248 -29.43 -6.75 -6.63
C VAL A 248 -29.48 -7.66 -5.41
N ASN A 249 -29.27 -8.95 -5.64
CA ASN A 249 -29.26 -9.96 -4.58
C ASN A 249 -27.96 -10.74 -4.65
N GLY A 250 -27.38 -10.97 -3.48
CA GLY A 250 -26.25 -11.87 -3.26
C GLY A 250 -26.66 -13.04 -2.35
N PRO A 251 -25.73 -13.95 -2.06
CA PRO A 251 -25.94 -15.01 -1.08
C PRO A 251 -26.24 -14.41 0.30
N SER A 252 -27.28 -14.93 0.94
CA SER A 252 -27.71 -14.50 2.29
C SER A 252 -26.91 -15.12 3.43
N GLN A 253 -26.14 -16.17 3.14
CA GLN A 253 -25.27 -16.85 4.09
C GLN A 253 -23.80 -16.63 3.71
N PRO A 254 -22.88 -16.59 4.68
CA PRO A 254 -21.46 -16.50 4.39
C PRO A 254 -20.98 -17.64 3.50
N ILE A 255 -20.19 -17.29 2.50
CA ILE A 255 -19.57 -18.24 1.58
C ILE A 255 -18.32 -18.79 2.27
N LEU A 256 -18.27 -20.10 2.49
CA LEU A 256 -17.12 -20.76 3.11
C LEU A 256 -16.22 -21.34 2.02
N VAL A 257 -14.93 -20.99 2.02
CA VAL A 257 -13.95 -21.46 1.02
C VAL A 257 -12.65 -21.86 1.72
N ARG A 258 -12.04 -22.99 1.33
CA ARG A 258 -10.73 -23.38 1.88
C ARG A 258 -9.60 -22.66 1.13
N VAL A 259 -8.51 -22.36 1.82
CA VAL A 259 -7.31 -21.79 1.20
C VAL A 259 -6.86 -22.66 0.03
N GLY A 260 -6.60 -22.03 -1.11
CA GLY A 260 -6.23 -22.67 -2.37
C GLY A 260 -7.39 -23.08 -3.28
N GLU A 261 -8.63 -23.13 -2.79
CA GLU A 261 -9.82 -23.34 -3.64
C GLU A 261 -10.21 -22.07 -4.38
N ASP A 262 -11.02 -22.20 -5.44
CA ASP A 262 -11.53 -21.04 -6.17
C ASP A 262 -12.81 -20.51 -5.52
N ILE A 263 -12.85 -19.20 -5.28
CA ILE A 263 -13.99 -18.49 -4.68
C ILE A 263 -15.01 -18.19 -5.78
N GLN A 264 -16.30 -18.29 -5.48
CA GLN A 264 -17.38 -17.88 -6.37
C GLN A 264 -18.28 -16.85 -5.69
N LEU A 265 -18.31 -15.62 -6.21
CA LEU A 265 -19.12 -14.51 -5.72
C LEU A 265 -20.23 -14.20 -6.74
N THR A 266 -21.38 -14.84 -6.57
CA THR A 266 -22.53 -14.70 -7.47
C THR A 266 -23.48 -13.60 -7.01
N CYS A 267 -23.89 -12.73 -7.93
CA CYS A 267 -24.99 -11.79 -7.73
C CYS A 267 -25.98 -11.82 -8.89
N TYR A 268 -27.22 -11.45 -8.61
CA TYR A 268 -28.27 -11.43 -9.62
C TYR A 268 -29.33 -10.35 -9.40
N LEU A 269 -29.92 -9.89 -10.49
CA LEU A 269 -31.03 -8.94 -10.50
C LEU A 269 -32.37 -9.63 -10.21
N SER A 270 -33.23 -8.94 -9.47
CA SER A 270 -34.62 -9.32 -9.24
C SER A 270 -35.54 -8.11 -9.46
N PRO A 271 -36.50 -8.18 -10.40
CA PRO A 271 -36.72 -9.26 -11.37
C PRO A 271 -35.52 -9.46 -12.31
N LYS A 272 -35.49 -10.61 -13.01
CA LYS A 272 -34.46 -10.89 -14.03
C LYS A 272 -34.49 -9.81 -15.11
N ALA A 273 -33.33 -9.28 -15.46
CA ALA A 273 -33.16 -8.26 -16.48
C ALA A 273 -31.78 -8.40 -17.14
N ASN A 274 -31.67 -8.05 -18.41
CA ASN A 274 -30.39 -8.15 -19.12
C ASN A 274 -29.38 -7.12 -18.58
N ALA A 275 -28.23 -7.59 -18.12
CA ALA A 275 -27.15 -6.78 -17.57
C ALA A 275 -25.96 -6.59 -18.52
N GLN A 276 -26.09 -6.94 -19.80
CA GLN A 276 -24.99 -6.91 -20.75
C GLN A 276 -24.45 -5.50 -21.01
N SER A 277 -25.33 -4.50 -21.00
CA SER A 277 -25.00 -3.08 -21.15
C SER A 277 -24.93 -2.32 -19.81
N MET A 278 -24.80 -3.04 -18.69
CA MET A 278 -24.63 -2.45 -17.37
C MET A 278 -23.15 -2.47 -16.99
N GLU A 279 -22.72 -1.51 -16.18
CA GLU A 279 -21.47 -1.65 -15.43
C GLU A 279 -21.72 -2.53 -14.19
N VAL A 280 -20.91 -3.56 -13.99
CA VAL A 280 -20.99 -4.45 -12.83
C VAL A 280 -19.63 -4.49 -12.13
N ARG A 281 -19.63 -4.13 -10.84
CA ARG A 281 -18.43 -4.03 -10.02
C ARG A 281 -18.48 -5.01 -8.87
N TRP A 282 -17.33 -5.59 -8.53
CA TRP A 282 -17.10 -6.18 -7.22
C TRP A 282 -16.09 -5.33 -6.49
N ASP A 283 -16.43 -4.90 -5.29
CA ASP A 283 -15.58 -4.06 -4.46
C ASP A 283 -15.43 -4.63 -3.05
N ARG A 284 -14.56 -3.98 -2.26
CA ARG A 284 -14.31 -4.29 -0.86
C ARG A 284 -14.90 -3.18 0.00
N SER A 285 -14.07 -2.34 0.60
CA SER A 285 -14.51 -1.20 1.42
C SER A 285 -14.82 0.06 0.62
N HIS A 286 -14.15 0.25 -0.52
CA HIS A 286 -14.25 1.43 -1.38
C HIS A 286 -14.48 1.01 -2.84
N ARG A 287 -15.05 1.88 -3.67
CA ARG A 287 -15.33 1.59 -5.09
C ARG A 287 -14.07 1.54 -5.96
N TYR A 288 -13.00 2.19 -5.53
CA TYR A 288 -11.71 2.23 -6.21
C TYR A 288 -10.54 2.06 -5.24
N PRO A 289 -9.51 1.27 -5.60
CA PRO A 289 -9.54 0.27 -6.67
C PRO A 289 -10.55 -0.85 -6.37
N ALA A 290 -11.07 -1.50 -7.42
CA ALA A 290 -12.08 -2.56 -7.30
C ALA A 290 -11.46 -3.96 -7.43
N VAL A 291 -12.16 -4.99 -6.96
CA VAL A 291 -11.76 -6.39 -7.14
C VAL A 291 -11.88 -6.78 -8.62
N HIS A 292 -13.00 -6.39 -9.24
CA HIS A 292 -13.26 -6.61 -10.66
C HIS A 292 -14.29 -5.60 -11.16
N VAL A 293 -14.14 -5.15 -12.41
CA VAL A 293 -15.07 -4.24 -13.08
C VAL A 293 -15.36 -4.79 -14.47
N TYR A 294 -16.64 -4.96 -14.76
CA TYR A 294 -17.19 -5.29 -16.06
C TYR A 294 -17.96 -4.06 -16.58
N MET A 295 -17.74 -3.68 -17.83
CA MET A 295 -18.44 -2.57 -18.46
C MET A 295 -18.56 -2.85 -19.97
N ASP A 296 -19.77 -2.75 -20.51
CA ASP A 296 -20.06 -2.87 -21.95
C ASP A 296 -19.45 -4.08 -22.67
N GLY A 297 -19.43 -5.24 -22.01
CA GLY A 297 -18.94 -6.49 -22.59
C GLY A 297 -17.45 -6.75 -22.37
N ASP A 298 -16.73 -5.87 -21.68
CA ASP A 298 -15.30 -6.05 -21.40
C ASP A 298 -14.95 -5.77 -19.92
N HIS A 299 -13.75 -6.19 -19.51
CA HIS A 299 -13.21 -5.98 -18.18
C HIS A 299 -12.29 -4.75 -18.15
N VAL A 300 -12.36 -3.96 -17.08
CA VAL A 300 -11.59 -2.72 -16.94
C VAL A 300 -10.33 -2.95 -16.10
N ALA A 301 -9.24 -3.37 -16.75
CA ALA A 301 -8.00 -3.77 -16.07
C ALA A 301 -7.33 -2.65 -15.23
N GLY A 302 -7.49 -1.37 -15.63
CA GLY A 302 -6.85 -0.23 -14.97
C GLY A 302 -7.33 0.03 -13.54
N GLU A 303 -8.55 -0.40 -13.20
CA GLU A 303 -9.15 -0.17 -11.88
C GLU A 303 -9.01 -1.36 -10.93
N GLN A 304 -8.39 -2.45 -11.41
CA GLN A 304 -8.25 -3.67 -10.64
C GLN A 304 -7.16 -3.55 -9.58
N MET A 305 -7.56 -3.82 -8.33
CA MET A 305 -6.72 -4.05 -7.16
C MET A 305 -5.58 -5.02 -7.49
N ALA A 306 -4.35 -4.63 -7.13
CA ALA A 306 -3.14 -5.33 -7.56
C ALA A 306 -3.11 -6.80 -7.12
N GLU A 307 -3.63 -7.12 -5.93
CA GLU A 307 -3.68 -8.45 -5.34
C GLU A 307 -4.62 -9.44 -6.05
N TYR A 308 -5.55 -8.95 -6.87
CA TYR A 308 -6.51 -9.76 -7.64
C TYR A 308 -6.14 -9.89 -9.13
N ARG A 309 -5.17 -9.12 -9.62
CA ARG A 309 -4.72 -9.19 -11.02
C ARG A 309 -4.28 -10.61 -11.38
N GLY A 310 -4.81 -11.10 -12.50
CA GLY A 310 -4.54 -12.45 -13.00
C GLY A 310 -5.22 -13.58 -12.21
N ARG A 311 -6.06 -13.27 -11.21
CA ARG A 311 -6.81 -14.26 -10.43
C ARG A 311 -8.31 -14.19 -10.65
N THR A 312 -8.83 -13.16 -11.30
CA THR A 312 -10.28 -13.00 -11.45
C THR A 312 -10.74 -13.52 -12.80
N VAL A 313 -11.83 -14.27 -12.81
CA VAL A 313 -12.54 -14.67 -14.02
C VAL A 313 -14.01 -14.32 -13.85
N LEU A 314 -14.58 -13.62 -14.82
CA LEU A 314 -16.01 -13.32 -14.84
C LEU A 314 -16.75 -14.44 -15.58
N VAL A 315 -17.71 -15.06 -14.90
CA VAL A 315 -18.64 -16.00 -15.51
C VAL A 315 -19.95 -15.25 -15.79
N SER A 316 -20.23 -15.05 -17.08
CA SER A 316 -21.32 -14.21 -17.60
C SER A 316 -22.28 -14.99 -18.52
N ASP A 317 -22.38 -16.30 -18.33
CA ASP A 317 -23.23 -17.20 -19.13
C ASP A 317 -24.74 -16.92 -19.00
N ALA A 318 -25.18 -16.31 -17.89
CA ALA A 318 -26.56 -15.91 -17.61
C ALA A 318 -26.71 -14.38 -17.45
N ILE A 319 -25.88 -13.60 -18.15
CA ILE A 319 -25.89 -12.13 -18.09
C ILE A 319 -27.18 -11.52 -18.65
N ASP A 320 -27.81 -12.19 -19.61
CA ASP A 320 -29.11 -11.83 -20.18
C ASP A 320 -30.27 -11.98 -19.17
N GLU A 321 -30.08 -12.82 -18.15
CA GLU A 321 -30.96 -12.94 -16.99
C GLU A 321 -30.55 -12.04 -15.81
N GLY A 322 -29.44 -11.32 -15.96
CA GLY A 322 -28.91 -10.44 -14.92
C GLY A 322 -28.18 -11.17 -13.81
N ARG A 323 -27.65 -12.37 -14.07
CA ARG A 323 -26.83 -13.14 -13.14
C ARG A 323 -25.38 -13.12 -13.60
N LEU A 324 -24.48 -12.71 -12.71
CA LEU A 324 -23.05 -12.76 -12.94
C LEU A 324 -22.35 -13.40 -11.73
N THR A 325 -21.27 -14.13 -12.00
CA THR A 325 -20.42 -14.71 -10.95
C THR A 325 -18.99 -14.27 -11.16
N LEU A 326 -18.41 -13.63 -10.15
CA LEU A 326 -16.97 -13.41 -10.09
C LEU A 326 -16.30 -14.63 -9.47
N GLN A 327 -15.42 -15.28 -10.23
CA GLN A 327 -14.51 -16.28 -9.70
C GLN A 327 -13.18 -15.64 -9.31
N ILE A 328 -12.69 -15.93 -8.11
CA ILE A 328 -11.36 -15.53 -7.65
C ILE A 328 -10.54 -16.79 -7.42
N LEU A 329 -9.48 -16.96 -8.21
CA LEU A 329 -8.65 -18.15 -8.24
C LEU A 329 -7.75 -18.25 -7.01
N SER A 330 -7.64 -19.47 -6.48
CA SER A 330 -6.73 -19.85 -5.39
C SER A 330 -6.84 -18.94 -4.17
N ALA A 331 -7.87 -19.15 -3.35
CA ALA A 331 -8.21 -18.38 -2.17
C ALA A 331 -7.02 -18.22 -1.21
N ARG A 332 -6.86 -17.02 -0.67
CA ARG A 332 -5.82 -16.64 0.29
C ARG A 332 -6.46 -16.14 1.57
N PRO A 333 -5.78 -16.23 2.72
CA PRO A 333 -6.23 -15.61 3.96
C PRO A 333 -6.61 -14.12 3.82
N SER A 334 -5.91 -13.37 2.97
CA SER A 334 -6.18 -11.95 2.70
C SER A 334 -7.50 -11.68 1.99
N ASP A 335 -8.08 -12.70 1.34
CA ASP A 335 -9.34 -12.55 0.61
C ASP A 335 -10.54 -12.59 1.59
N ASP A 336 -10.37 -13.05 2.83
CA ASP A 336 -11.44 -13.10 3.85
C ASP A 336 -12.07 -11.73 4.09
N GLY A 337 -13.38 -11.69 4.29
CA GLY A 337 -14.11 -10.49 4.68
C GLY A 337 -15.29 -10.20 3.76
N GLN A 338 -15.77 -8.95 3.85
CA GLN A 338 -16.94 -8.50 3.11
C GLN A 338 -16.57 -8.07 1.70
N TYR A 339 -17.46 -8.35 0.76
CA TYR A 339 -17.45 -7.86 -0.61
C TYR A 339 -18.81 -7.21 -0.89
N ARG A 340 -18.87 -6.33 -1.87
CA ARG A 340 -20.15 -5.93 -2.46
C ARG A 340 -20.09 -6.16 -3.96
N CYS A 341 -21.24 -6.53 -4.52
CA CYS A 341 -21.47 -6.50 -5.94
C CYS A 341 -22.40 -5.34 -6.24
N LEU A 342 -22.05 -4.51 -7.21
CA LEU A 342 -22.80 -3.34 -7.58
C LEU A 342 -23.15 -3.43 -9.07
N PHE A 343 -24.41 -3.16 -9.40
CA PHE A 343 -24.89 -3.06 -10.77
C PHE A 343 -25.29 -1.61 -11.00
N GLU A 344 -24.83 -1.05 -12.11
CA GLU A 344 -25.04 0.33 -12.49
C GLU A 344 -25.82 0.42 -13.80
N LYS A 345 -26.72 1.40 -13.86
CA LYS A 345 -27.41 1.83 -15.07
C LYS A 345 -27.91 3.25 -14.87
N ASP A 346 -27.55 4.13 -15.80
CA ASP A 346 -27.96 5.54 -15.84
C ASP A 346 -27.67 6.30 -14.52
N ASP A 347 -26.47 6.16 -13.98
CA ASP A 347 -25.95 6.72 -12.73
C ASP A 347 -26.64 6.20 -11.45
N VAL A 348 -27.45 5.15 -11.55
CA VAL A 348 -28.07 4.49 -10.40
C VAL A 348 -27.32 3.19 -10.14
N TYR A 349 -26.95 2.95 -8.89
CA TYR A 349 -26.38 1.71 -8.41
C TYR A 349 -27.37 0.98 -7.50
N GLN A 350 -27.46 -0.33 -7.72
CA GLN A 350 -28.02 -1.27 -6.76
C GLN A 350 -26.92 -2.22 -6.32
N GLU A 351 -26.92 -2.62 -5.06
CA GLU A 351 -25.86 -3.46 -4.52
C GLU A 351 -26.38 -4.60 -3.65
N ALA A 352 -25.54 -5.62 -3.49
CA ALA A 352 -25.69 -6.61 -2.43
C ALA A 352 -24.34 -6.85 -1.76
N SER A 353 -24.36 -7.00 -0.44
CA SER A 353 -23.21 -7.41 0.35
C SER A 353 -23.08 -8.92 0.36
N LEU A 354 -21.84 -9.41 0.32
CA LEU A 354 -21.48 -10.82 0.41
C LEU A 354 -20.41 -10.98 1.47
N ASP A 355 -20.57 -11.95 2.35
CA ASP A 355 -19.56 -12.29 3.35
C ASP A 355 -18.79 -13.53 2.91
N LEU A 356 -17.48 -13.37 2.66
CA LEU A 356 -16.58 -14.48 2.38
C LEU A 356 -15.83 -14.88 3.66
N LYS A 357 -15.85 -16.18 3.96
CA LYS A 357 -15.07 -16.80 5.02
C LYS A 357 -14.05 -17.77 4.45
N VAL A 358 -12.79 -17.37 4.51
CA VAL A 358 -11.67 -18.21 4.11
C VAL A 358 -11.23 -19.03 5.31
N VAL A 359 -11.01 -20.32 5.11
CA VAL A 359 -10.59 -21.24 6.17
C VAL A 359 -9.43 -22.12 5.73
N SER A 360 -8.60 -22.49 6.69
CA SER A 360 -7.55 -23.48 6.51
C SER A 360 -7.50 -24.35 7.74
N LEU A 361 -7.64 -25.66 7.53
CA LEU A 361 -7.41 -26.65 8.57
C LEU A 361 -5.95 -27.03 8.51
N GLY A 362 -5.22 -26.73 9.58
CA GLY A 362 -3.81 -27.00 9.65
C GLY A 362 -3.47 -28.49 9.71
N SER A 363 -2.18 -28.75 9.88
CA SER A 363 -1.66 -30.10 10.10
C SER A 363 -2.26 -30.73 11.37
N SER A 364 -2.28 -32.05 11.44
CA SER A 364 -2.63 -32.72 12.69
C SER A 364 -1.63 -32.32 13.78
N PRO A 365 -2.09 -31.98 15.01
CA PRO A 365 -1.19 -31.54 16.07
C PRO A 365 -0.15 -32.60 16.41
N LEU A 366 1.06 -32.15 16.71
CA LEU A 366 2.17 -33.00 17.17
C LEU A 366 2.54 -32.59 18.60
N ILE A 367 2.52 -33.56 19.51
CA ILE A 367 2.96 -33.35 20.89
C ILE A 367 4.39 -33.87 21.06
N THR A 368 5.29 -32.99 21.50
CA THR A 368 6.67 -33.30 21.86
C THR A 368 6.93 -32.91 23.31
N VAL A 369 7.91 -33.52 23.97
CA VAL A 369 8.28 -33.15 25.35
C VAL A 369 9.64 -32.49 25.35
N GLU A 370 9.71 -31.24 25.82
CA GLU A 370 10.97 -30.52 26.00
C GLU A 370 11.35 -30.50 27.49
N GLY A 371 12.44 -31.18 27.84
CA GLY A 371 13.03 -31.14 29.17
C GLY A 371 12.23 -31.89 30.25
N GLN A 372 12.97 -32.49 31.18
CA GLN A 372 12.42 -33.05 32.40
C GLN A 372 13.37 -32.66 33.54
N GLU A 373 13.19 -31.47 34.09
CA GLU A 373 13.91 -31.02 35.28
C GLU A 373 12.97 -31.14 36.49
N ASP A 374 13.49 -31.71 37.58
CA ASP A 374 12.81 -31.86 38.88
C ASP A 374 11.44 -32.57 38.87
N GLY A 375 11.22 -33.48 37.92
CA GLY A 375 9.97 -34.26 37.84
C GLY A 375 8.80 -33.50 37.24
N GLU A 376 9.00 -32.26 36.78
CA GLU A 376 8.06 -31.53 35.94
C GLU A 376 8.25 -31.95 34.49
N MET A 377 7.15 -32.25 33.80
CA MET A 377 7.13 -32.52 32.37
C MET A 377 6.39 -31.40 31.65
N GLN A 378 6.94 -30.93 30.53
CA GLN A 378 6.37 -29.84 29.75
C GLN A 378 6.06 -30.29 28.31
N PRO A 379 4.95 -31.01 28.07
CA PRO A 379 4.51 -31.31 26.72
C PRO A 379 4.17 -30.03 25.96
N MET A 380 4.63 -29.99 24.71
CA MET A 380 4.42 -28.95 23.73
C MET A 380 3.59 -29.50 22.58
N CYS A 381 2.45 -28.89 22.31
CA CYS A 381 1.65 -29.17 21.12
C CYS A 381 1.99 -28.14 20.06
N SER A 382 2.33 -28.61 18.86
CA SER A 382 2.64 -27.78 17.69
C SER A 382 1.77 -28.15 16.50
N SER A 383 1.38 -27.17 15.70
CA SER A 383 0.59 -27.38 14.47
C SER A 383 0.68 -26.17 13.55
N ASP A 384 0.52 -26.37 12.24
CA ASP A 384 0.81 -25.37 11.21
C ASP A 384 -0.33 -25.24 10.20
N GLY A 385 -0.51 -24.04 9.65
CA GLY A 385 -1.37 -23.83 8.50
C GLY A 385 -2.83 -23.55 8.84
N TRP A 386 -3.13 -22.95 9.99
CA TRP A 386 -4.49 -22.65 10.42
C TRP A 386 -4.96 -21.28 9.95
N PHE A 387 -6.22 -21.17 9.55
CA PHE A 387 -6.87 -19.88 9.32
C PHE A 387 -8.39 -20.00 9.48
N PRO A 388 -9.09 -19.02 10.10
CA PRO A 388 -8.56 -17.90 10.87
C PRO A 388 -7.83 -18.37 12.15
N GLN A 389 -7.55 -17.47 13.08
CA GLN A 389 -6.88 -17.82 14.34
C GLN A 389 -7.62 -18.99 15.04
N PRO A 390 -6.95 -20.13 15.28
CA PRO A 390 -7.60 -21.31 15.86
C PRO A 390 -7.77 -21.19 17.38
N HIS A 391 -8.72 -21.94 17.91
CA HIS A 391 -8.87 -22.18 19.34
C HIS A 391 -8.10 -23.44 19.74
N VAL A 392 -7.31 -23.37 20.82
CA VAL A 392 -6.29 -24.39 21.14
C VAL A 392 -6.32 -24.90 22.59
N PRO A 393 -7.47 -25.41 23.10
CA PRO A 393 -7.54 -25.90 24.47
C PRO A 393 -6.78 -27.22 24.67
N TRP A 394 -6.09 -27.34 25.80
CA TRP A 394 -5.70 -28.63 26.37
C TRP A 394 -6.88 -29.24 27.13
N ARG A 395 -7.01 -30.56 27.12
CA ARG A 395 -8.06 -31.31 27.82
C ARG A 395 -7.51 -32.51 28.57
N ASP A 396 -8.11 -32.81 29.72
CA ASP A 396 -7.88 -34.05 30.47
C ASP A 396 -8.68 -35.23 29.91
N MET A 397 -8.59 -36.39 30.56
CA MET A 397 -9.31 -37.62 30.24
C MET A 397 -10.83 -37.46 30.32
N GLU A 398 -11.32 -36.57 31.18
CA GLU A 398 -12.74 -36.25 31.32
C GLU A 398 -13.22 -35.21 30.29
N GLY A 399 -12.32 -34.71 29.42
CA GLY A 399 -12.60 -33.74 28.37
C GLY A 399 -12.70 -32.30 28.86
N LYS A 400 -12.30 -32.03 30.11
CA LYS A 400 -12.34 -30.71 30.73
C LYS A 400 -11.10 -29.90 30.35
N THR A 401 -11.30 -28.61 30.09
CA THR A 401 -10.23 -27.71 29.67
C THR A 401 -9.19 -27.52 30.77
N ILE A 402 -7.93 -27.72 30.44
CA ILE A 402 -6.77 -27.44 31.28
C ILE A 402 -6.09 -26.15 30.79
N PRO A 403 -5.75 -25.21 31.68
CA PRO A 403 -5.02 -24.02 31.28
C PRO A 403 -3.60 -24.37 30.80
N SER A 404 -3.23 -23.88 29.62
CA SER A 404 -1.87 -23.91 29.10
C SER A 404 -0.94 -23.01 29.93
N SER A 405 0.34 -23.39 30.06
CA SER A 405 1.35 -22.55 30.71
C SER A 405 1.83 -21.43 29.80
N SER A 406 1.90 -21.68 28.50
CA SER A 406 2.09 -20.65 27.49
C SER A 406 1.42 -21.04 26.17
N GLN A 407 1.06 -20.04 25.38
CA GLN A 407 0.47 -20.21 24.06
C GLN A 407 1.03 -19.12 23.14
N ALA A 408 1.59 -19.54 22.01
CA ALA A 408 2.05 -18.67 20.94
C ALA A 408 1.29 -19.02 19.66
N LEU A 409 0.61 -18.01 19.10
CA LEU A 409 -0.07 -18.07 17.83
C LEU A 409 0.62 -17.08 16.90
N THR A 410 1.53 -17.56 16.06
CA THR A 410 2.31 -16.71 15.17
C THR A 410 1.76 -16.80 13.76
N GLN A 411 1.68 -15.65 13.07
CA GLN A 411 1.15 -15.58 11.72
C GLN A 411 2.30 -15.44 10.72
N GLY A 412 2.37 -16.35 9.74
CA GLY A 412 3.37 -16.29 8.66
C GLY A 412 3.06 -15.22 7.61
N SER A 413 3.97 -15.04 6.65
CA SER A 413 3.82 -14.08 5.54
C SER A 413 2.58 -14.34 4.66
N HIS A 414 2.10 -15.59 4.62
CA HIS A 414 0.90 -15.97 3.88
C HIS A 414 -0.39 -15.84 4.70
N GLY A 415 -0.33 -15.31 5.93
CA GLY A 415 -1.49 -15.12 6.80
C GLY A 415 -1.95 -16.35 7.57
N LEU A 416 -1.31 -17.51 7.36
CA LEU A 416 -1.61 -18.74 8.09
C LEU A 416 -0.95 -18.75 9.48
N PHE A 417 -1.64 -19.33 10.46
CA PHE A 417 -1.19 -19.44 11.84
C PHE A 417 -0.38 -20.72 12.08
N HIS A 418 0.77 -20.52 12.72
CA HIS A 418 1.51 -21.55 13.44
C HIS A 418 1.09 -21.50 14.92
N VAL A 419 0.80 -22.68 15.44
CA VAL A 419 0.30 -22.91 16.78
C VAL A 419 1.40 -23.60 17.58
N GLN A 420 1.72 -23.03 18.73
CA GLN A 420 2.60 -23.65 19.71
C GLN A 420 2.01 -23.40 21.11
N THR A 421 1.66 -24.46 21.83
CA THR A 421 1.11 -24.36 23.18
C THR A 421 1.81 -25.34 24.10
N LEU A 422 2.15 -24.87 25.30
CA LEU A 422 2.86 -25.63 26.33
C LEU A 422 1.90 -25.89 27.48
N LEU A 423 1.97 -27.10 28.02
CA LEU A 423 1.29 -27.49 29.24
C LEU A 423 2.34 -27.88 30.27
N ARG A 424 2.22 -27.40 31.51
CA ARG A 424 3.13 -27.72 32.61
C ARG A 424 2.47 -28.75 33.52
N VAL A 425 3.08 -29.93 33.64
CA VAL A 425 2.52 -31.06 34.40
C VAL A 425 3.45 -31.39 35.56
N THR A 426 2.95 -31.19 36.79
CA THR A 426 3.69 -31.44 38.04
C THR A 426 3.41 -32.82 38.65
N ASN A 427 2.28 -33.45 38.32
CA ASN A 427 1.88 -34.74 38.89
C ASN A 427 1.70 -35.78 37.78
N ILE A 428 2.76 -36.56 37.55
CA ILE A 428 2.85 -37.60 36.51
C ILE A 428 2.11 -38.86 37.00
N SER A 429 0.79 -38.74 37.18
CA SER A 429 -0.09 -39.90 37.25
C SER A 429 -0.32 -40.43 35.82
N ALA A 430 -0.74 -41.69 35.65
CA ALA A 430 -1.11 -42.21 34.33
C ALA A 430 -2.37 -41.50 33.82
N VAL A 431 -2.18 -40.31 33.24
CA VAL A 431 -3.21 -39.41 32.74
C VAL A 431 -2.84 -39.13 31.29
N ASP A 432 -3.79 -39.28 30.39
CA ASP A 432 -3.61 -38.83 29.01
C ASP A 432 -4.07 -37.38 28.91
N VAL A 433 -3.27 -36.55 28.24
CA VAL A 433 -3.63 -35.17 27.95
C VAL A 433 -3.86 -35.02 26.45
N THR A 434 -4.90 -34.28 26.09
CA THR A 434 -5.29 -34.07 24.70
C THR A 434 -5.12 -32.60 24.34
N CYS A 435 -4.36 -32.31 23.29
CA CYS A 435 -4.38 -31.00 22.63
C CYS A 435 -5.48 -31.02 21.57
N SER A 436 -6.47 -30.12 21.67
CA SER A 436 -7.51 -29.94 20.64
C SER A 436 -7.31 -28.61 19.93
N ILE A 437 -7.31 -28.62 18.61
CA ILE A 437 -7.22 -27.44 17.75
C ILE A 437 -8.45 -27.40 16.86
N SER A 438 -9.20 -26.30 16.92
CA SER A 438 -10.44 -26.16 16.15
C SER A 438 -10.68 -24.73 15.66
N ILE A 439 -11.49 -24.62 14.62
CA ILE A 439 -12.06 -23.35 14.17
C ILE A 439 -13.51 -23.27 14.69
N PRO A 440 -13.87 -22.27 15.53
CA PRO A 440 -15.11 -22.30 16.32
C PRO A 440 -16.41 -22.53 15.54
N PHE A 441 -16.51 -22.02 14.31
CA PHE A 441 -17.73 -22.08 13.50
C PHE A 441 -17.79 -23.26 12.52
N LEU A 442 -16.70 -24.03 12.38
CA LEU A 442 -16.62 -25.16 11.43
C LEU A 442 -17.08 -26.48 12.06
N GLY A 443 -17.10 -26.59 13.38
CA GLY A 443 -17.41 -27.85 14.08
C GLY A 443 -16.37 -28.97 13.89
N GLU A 444 -15.34 -28.74 13.08
CA GLU A 444 -14.23 -29.66 12.86
C GLU A 444 -13.08 -29.35 13.83
N GLU A 445 -12.61 -30.37 14.57
CA GLU A 445 -11.46 -30.31 15.45
C GLU A 445 -10.40 -31.35 15.07
N LYS A 446 -9.12 -31.00 15.25
CA LYS A 446 -8.00 -31.93 15.18
C LYS A 446 -7.41 -32.08 16.57
N ILE A 447 -7.21 -33.33 16.99
CA ILE A 447 -6.72 -33.66 18.32
C ILE A 447 -5.43 -34.47 18.25
N ALA A 448 -4.59 -34.32 19.27
CA ALA A 448 -3.47 -35.19 19.55
C ALA A 448 -3.46 -35.53 21.03
N THR A 449 -3.21 -36.80 21.34
CA THR A 449 -3.22 -37.32 22.70
C THR A 449 -1.81 -37.75 23.08
N PHE A 450 -1.40 -37.44 24.31
CA PHE A 450 -0.11 -37.83 24.85
C PHE A 450 -0.28 -38.55 26.19
N SER A 451 0.23 -39.78 26.25
CA SER A 451 0.20 -40.60 27.46
C SER A 451 1.45 -40.36 28.30
N LEU A 452 1.26 -39.79 29.50
CA LEU A 452 2.35 -39.53 30.45
C LEU A 452 3.04 -40.83 30.94
N SER A 453 2.36 -41.98 30.88
CA SER A 453 2.85 -43.28 31.36
C SER A 453 3.92 -43.94 30.47
N GLU A 454 3.85 -43.78 29.14
CA GLU A 454 4.78 -44.44 28.20
C GLU A 454 6.19 -43.86 28.25
N SER A 455 6.35 -42.61 28.69
CA SER A 455 7.66 -41.97 28.87
C SER A 455 8.54 -42.74 29.88
N ARG A 456 7.96 -43.34 30.92
CA ARG A 456 8.72 -44.15 31.89
C ARG A 456 9.24 -45.46 31.26
N MET A 457 8.48 -46.07 30.35
CA MET A 457 8.90 -47.34 29.75
C MET A 457 10.11 -47.21 28.83
N THR A 458 10.20 -46.13 28.05
CA THR A 458 11.36 -45.90 27.18
C THR A 458 12.65 -45.65 27.98
N PHE A 459 12.54 -45.07 29.17
CA PHE A 459 13.69 -44.85 30.06
C PHE A 459 14.07 -46.12 30.86
N LEU A 460 13.08 -46.87 31.36
CA LEU A 460 13.32 -48.13 32.10
C LEU A 460 13.95 -49.22 31.23
N TRP A 461 13.58 -49.32 29.96
CA TRP A 461 14.24 -50.19 28.98
C TRP A 461 15.73 -49.85 28.85
N LYS A 462 16.08 -48.55 28.77
CA LYS A 462 17.46 -48.11 28.53
C LYS A 462 18.32 -48.40 29.77
N THR A 463 17.77 -48.19 30.96
CA THR A 463 18.48 -48.51 32.21
C THR A 463 18.61 -50.02 32.44
N LEU A 464 17.59 -50.82 32.10
CA LEU A 464 17.66 -52.29 32.17
C LEU A 464 18.69 -52.88 31.19
N LEU A 465 18.82 -52.32 29.98
CA LEU A 465 19.86 -52.72 29.03
C LEU A 465 21.26 -52.42 29.56
N VAL A 466 21.47 -51.24 30.14
CA VAL A 466 22.77 -50.85 30.74
C VAL A 466 23.11 -51.71 31.96
N TRP A 467 22.14 -51.97 32.83
CA TRP A 467 22.34 -52.83 34.01
C TRP A 467 22.50 -54.31 33.64
N GLY A 468 21.79 -54.79 32.61
CA GLY A 468 21.96 -56.13 32.06
C GLY A 468 23.35 -56.35 31.47
N LEU A 469 23.92 -55.34 30.80
CA LEU A 469 25.31 -55.36 30.34
C LEU A 469 26.30 -55.38 31.52
N LEU A 470 26.08 -54.61 32.58
CA LEU A 470 26.94 -54.60 33.76
C LEU A 470 26.89 -55.93 34.54
N LEU A 471 25.71 -56.54 34.66
CA LEU A 471 25.54 -57.86 35.29
C LEU A 471 26.18 -58.99 34.47
N ALA A 472 26.12 -58.92 33.14
CA ALA A 472 26.81 -59.90 32.29
C ALA A 472 28.33 -59.84 32.48
N VAL A 473 28.91 -58.65 32.71
CA VAL A 473 30.33 -58.48 33.02
C VAL A 473 30.67 -59.02 34.42
N ALA A 474 29.77 -58.88 35.40
CA ALA A 474 29.99 -59.36 36.77
C ALA A 474 29.89 -60.89 36.91
N VAL A 475 29.01 -61.54 36.13
CA VAL A 475 28.80 -63.00 36.18
C VAL A 475 29.76 -63.76 35.26
N GLY A 476 30.44 -63.06 34.34
CA GLY A 476 31.33 -63.63 33.32
C GLY A 476 32.76 -63.99 33.74
N LEU A 477 33.12 -63.98 35.03
CA LEU A 477 34.46 -64.38 35.49
C LEU A 477 34.46 -65.76 36.16
N PRO A 478 34.53 -66.87 35.38
CA PRO A 478 34.86 -68.16 35.95
C PRO A 478 36.32 -68.14 36.36
N ARG A 479 36.52 -68.18 37.68
CA ARG A 479 37.78 -68.45 38.37
C ARG A 479 38.47 -69.66 37.71
N LYS A 480 39.55 -69.40 36.97
CA LYS A 480 40.46 -70.43 36.48
C LYS A 480 41.19 -71.03 37.70
N ARG A 481 40.85 -72.26 38.09
CA ARG A 481 41.63 -73.05 39.05
C ARG A 481 42.96 -73.43 38.39
N SER A 482 44.06 -73.04 39.01
CA SER A 482 45.37 -73.68 38.95
C SER A 482 45.84 -73.92 40.39
#